data_AF-A0A518D1H8-F1
#
_entry.id   AF-A0A518D1H8-F1
#
_cell.length_a   1.000
_cell.length_b   1.000
_cell.length_c   1.000
_cell.angle_alpha   90.00
_cell.angle_beta   90.00
_cell.angle_gamma   90.00
#
_symmetry.space_group_name_H-M   'P 1'
#
loop_
_entity.id
_entity.type
_entity.pdbx_description
1 polymer ?
#
loop_
_entity_poly.entity_id
_entity_poly.type
_entity_poly.pdbx_seq_one_letter_code
_entity_poly.pdbx_strand_id
1 'polypeptide(L)'
;MGIKTTLPPELKYHALVIEEKAREYGLEFFDVVFELLDARDVNGIAAYGGFPVRYPSWRFGMEFEKLQRGYSWGMSKIYELVINNDPTYAYLVRSNSLLEQKLVMAHVYGHADFFRNNVWFAGTERRMLDRMAHDATRVRRMIDAHGQETVEKRLDDMLSLEALVDPYLSRVAQPDLAPRRSLSEHRGLRLENFGRDASSTPAPVRAVFPEADVLGYLVREAPLEDWERELLEIVRAEAYYFLPQRLTKVANEGWACYWHSKILTGGLLDASEIIDFADVHSGATAAAPGQFNPYRLGLRLFRYAEALGHDLFMLRRIHNDVSLIDALVDERFALEYHGASESDALAARGQGFDWKAWKEGLLASLTFGGQPRITLVGRDVEGHGELVLEHHHDGRDLQLGQAGETMKRLASVWGAPVHLATRVDDEPCTVVATADTVDVRNGTEGPAEQAQAS
;
A
#
# COMPACT_ATOMS: atom_id res chain seq x y z
N MET A 1 -8.72 -21.89 -15.20
CA MET A 1 -7.60 -21.86 -16.15
C MET A 1 -6.38 -22.27 -15.34
N GLY A 2 -5.83 -23.47 -15.57
CA GLY A 2 -4.85 -24.06 -14.66
C GLY A 2 -3.47 -23.45 -14.86
N ILE A 3 -3.02 -22.66 -13.90
CA ILE A 3 -1.64 -22.19 -13.83
C ILE A 3 -0.78 -23.39 -13.41
N LYS A 4 -0.31 -24.15 -14.39
CA LYS A 4 0.81 -25.08 -14.25
C LYS A 4 2.07 -24.29 -14.57
N THR A 5 3.04 -24.31 -13.68
CA THR A 5 4.29 -23.55 -13.75
C THR A 5 4.96 -23.72 -15.13
N THR A 6 5.08 -22.62 -15.88
CA THR A 6 5.71 -22.54 -17.20
C THR A 6 7.23 -22.42 -17.12
N LEU A 7 7.81 -22.69 -15.95
CA LEU A 7 9.25 -22.58 -15.73
C LEU A 7 10.01 -23.64 -16.55
N PRO A 8 11.08 -23.24 -17.26
CA PRO A 8 12.07 -24.18 -17.79
C PRO A 8 12.62 -25.10 -16.68
N PRO A 9 13.06 -26.34 -17.02
CA PRO A 9 13.58 -27.30 -16.03
C PRO A 9 14.69 -26.75 -15.13
N GLU A 10 15.59 -25.93 -15.69
CA GLU A 10 16.69 -25.28 -14.96
C GLU A 10 16.18 -24.30 -13.90
N LEU A 11 15.25 -23.40 -14.25
CA LEU A 11 14.65 -22.47 -13.29
C LEU A 11 13.83 -23.19 -12.23
N LYS A 12 13.15 -24.28 -12.60
CA LYS A 12 12.43 -25.12 -11.64
C LYS A 12 13.38 -25.77 -10.62
N TYR A 13 14.55 -26.23 -11.06
CA TYR A 13 15.58 -26.75 -10.17
C TYR A 13 16.04 -25.68 -9.17
N HIS A 14 16.39 -24.48 -9.65
CA HIS A 14 16.81 -23.39 -8.77
C HIS A 14 15.70 -22.96 -7.80
N ALA A 15 14.45 -22.87 -8.25
CA ALA A 15 13.33 -22.53 -7.38
C ALA A 15 13.18 -23.51 -6.20
N LEU A 16 13.34 -24.82 -6.45
CA LEU A 16 13.28 -25.87 -5.42
C LEU A 16 14.48 -25.80 -4.45
N VAL A 17 15.69 -25.65 -4.96
CA VAL A 17 16.91 -25.58 -4.14
C VAL A 17 16.89 -24.33 -3.25
N ILE A 18 16.46 -23.20 -3.79
CA ILE A 18 16.31 -21.95 -3.02
C ILE A 18 15.20 -22.10 -1.98
N GLU A 19 14.09 -22.76 -2.31
CA GLU A 19 13.00 -23.04 -1.36
C GLU A 19 13.49 -23.88 -0.18
N GLU A 20 14.18 -24.97 -0.46
CA GLU A 20 14.76 -25.86 0.56
C GLU A 20 15.69 -25.07 1.47
N LYS A 21 16.59 -24.26 0.89
CA LYS A 21 17.50 -23.42 1.65
C LYS A 21 16.77 -22.37 2.50
N ALA A 22 15.73 -21.76 1.97
CA ALA A 22 14.89 -20.80 2.71
C ALA A 22 14.23 -21.47 3.93
N ARG A 23 13.71 -22.69 3.76
CA ARG A 23 13.10 -23.47 4.86
C ARG A 23 14.14 -23.93 5.89
N GLU A 24 15.36 -24.28 5.48
CA GLU A 24 16.47 -24.58 6.41
C GLU A 24 16.77 -23.41 7.35
N TYR A 25 16.67 -22.18 6.85
CA TYR A 25 16.84 -20.97 7.65
C TYR A 25 15.65 -20.64 8.57
N GLY A 26 14.55 -21.40 8.49
CA GLY A 26 13.35 -21.20 9.29
C GLY A 26 12.34 -20.22 8.71
N LEU A 27 12.43 -19.87 7.41
CA LEU A 27 11.41 -19.10 6.74
C LEU A 27 10.13 -19.92 6.55
N GLU A 28 8.99 -19.32 6.84
CA GLU A 28 7.66 -19.94 6.68
C GLU A 28 6.79 -19.13 5.73
N PHE A 29 6.41 -19.72 4.60
CA PHE A 29 5.61 -19.08 3.55
C PHE A 29 4.57 -20.04 2.97
N PHE A 30 3.57 -19.49 2.27
CA PHE A 30 2.64 -20.26 1.44
C PHE A 30 3.38 -20.82 0.22
N ASP A 31 2.78 -21.78 -0.47
CA ASP A 31 3.34 -22.29 -1.72
C ASP A 31 3.57 -21.13 -2.70
N VAL A 32 4.78 -21.05 -3.28
CA VAL A 32 5.16 -19.99 -4.22
C VAL A 32 5.06 -20.52 -5.64
N VAL A 33 4.22 -19.89 -6.46
CA VAL A 33 4.03 -20.19 -7.88
C VAL A 33 4.76 -19.14 -8.69
N PHE A 34 5.85 -19.56 -9.34
CA PHE A 34 6.60 -18.72 -10.26
C PHE A 34 6.07 -18.84 -11.68
N GLU A 35 5.86 -17.69 -12.33
CA GLU A 35 5.51 -17.58 -13.75
C GLU A 35 6.56 -16.77 -14.50
N LEU A 36 7.00 -17.27 -15.66
CA LEU A 36 8.00 -16.59 -16.49
C LEU A 36 7.32 -15.80 -17.61
N LEU A 37 7.42 -14.47 -17.55
CA LEU A 37 6.76 -13.53 -18.44
C LEU A 37 7.76 -12.66 -19.20
N ASP A 38 7.34 -12.13 -20.35
CA ASP A 38 8.12 -11.12 -21.06
C ASP A 38 8.00 -9.76 -20.36
N ALA A 39 8.99 -8.88 -20.52
CA ALA A 39 9.01 -7.58 -19.84
C ALA A 39 7.76 -6.72 -20.10
N ARG A 40 7.19 -6.82 -21.31
CA ARG A 40 5.93 -6.14 -21.65
C ARG A 40 4.75 -6.66 -20.83
N ASP A 41 4.65 -7.97 -20.64
CA ASP A 41 3.56 -8.59 -19.90
C ASP A 41 3.66 -8.26 -18.41
N VAL A 42 4.89 -8.26 -17.86
CA VAL A 42 5.17 -7.82 -16.49
C VAL A 42 4.72 -6.37 -16.29
N ASN A 43 5.02 -5.47 -17.23
CA ASN A 43 4.54 -4.08 -17.20
C ASN A 43 3.01 -4.01 -17.24
N GLY A 44 2.36 -4.88 -18.02
CA GLY A 44 0.89 -4.98 -18.08
C GLY A 44 0.28 -5.39 -16.73
N ILE A 45 0.81 -6.44 -16.12
CA ILE A 45 0.34 -6.93 -14.82
C ILE A 45 0.65 -5.90 -13.71
N ALA A 46 1.83 -5.27 -13.76
CA ALA A 46 2.21 -4.21 -12.83
C ALA A 46 1.27 -2.99 -12.93
N ALA A 47 0.84 -2.61 -14.13
CA ALA A 47 -0.15 -1.56 -14.33
C ALA A 47 -1.51 -1.90 -13.70
N TYR A 48 -1.87 -3.18 -13.61
CA TYR A 48 -3.03 -3.67 -12.86
C TYR A 48 -2.76 -3.88 -11.36
N GLY A 49 -1.57 -3.54 -10.87
CA GLY A 49 -1.20 -3.66 -9.46
C GLY A 49 -0.86 -5.09 -9.04
N GLY A 50 -0.38 -5.93 -9.96
CA GLY A 50 -0.03 -7.32 -9.69
C GLY A 50 -0.99 -8.35 -10.25
N PHE A 51 -2.20 -7.94 -10.64
CA PHE A 51 -3.28 -8.88 -10.95
C PHE A 51 -3.46 -9.07 -12.47
N PRO A 52 -3.64 -10.31 -12.95
CA PRO A 52 -3.85 -10.58 -14.37
C PRO A 52 -5.23 -10.10 -14.87
N VAL A 53 -6.20 -9.98 -13.97
CA VAL A 53 -7.55 -9.50 -14.27
C VAL A 53 -7.93 -8.44 -13.26
N ARG A 54 -8.35 -7.28 -13.75
CA ARG A 54 -8.94 -6.18 -12.98
C ARG A 54 -10.09 -5.56 -13.78
N TYR A 55 -10.91 -4.73 -13.16
CA TYR A 55 -11.95 -3.99 -13.86
C TYR A 55 -11.35 -3.07 -14.94
N PRO A 56 -12.08 -2.76 -16.02
CA PRO A 56 -11.57 -1.86 -17.04
C PRO A 56 -11.48 -0.42 -16.50
N SER A 57 -10.34 0.24 -16.73
CA SER A 57 -10.13 1.66 -16.44
C SER A 57 -8.98 2.20 -17.29
N TRP A 58 -9.17 3.38 -17.89
CA TRP A 58 -8.12 4.09 -18.63
C TRP A 58 -6.85 4.38 -17.81
N ARG A 59 -6.98 4.53 -16.47
CA ARG A 59 -5.84 4.74 -15.53
C ARG A 59 -4.77 3.66 -15.71
N PHE A 60 -5.18 2.42 -15.86
CA PHE A 60 -4.25 1.31 -16.04
C PHE A 60 -3.54 1.36 -17.39
N GLY A 61 -4.21 1.85 -18.44
CA GLY A 61 -3.57 2.08 -19.74
C GLY A 61 -2.49 3.15 -19.67
N MET A 62 -2.74 4.23 -18.93
CA MET A 62 -1.73 5.27 -18.68
C MET A 62 -0.54 4.74 -17.89
N GLU A 63 -0.78 3.98 -16.81
CA GLU A 63 0.30 3.40 -16.02
C GLU A 63 1.13 2.41 -16.84
N PHE A 64 0.50 1.61 -17.69
CA PHE A 64 1.21 0.74 -18.64
C PHE A 64 2.12 1.55 -19.57
N GLU A 65 1.63 2.63 -20.17
CA GLU A 65 2.43 3.49 -21.05
C GLU A 65 3.63 4.10 -20.32
N LYS A 66 3.45 4.56 -19.08
CA LYS A 66 4.55 5.08 -18.23
C LYS A 66 5.60 4.01 -17.98
N LEU A 67 5.19 2.82 -17.53
CA LEU A 67 6.09 1.69 -17.26
C LEU A 67 6.83 1.24 -18.52
N GLN A 68 6.12 1.12 -19.64
CA GLN A 68 6.70 0.66 -20.90
C GLN A 68 7.73 1.63 -21.46
N ARG A 69 7.49 2.95 -21.36
CA ARG A 69 8.47 3.98 -21.77
C ARG A 69 9.67 4.00 -20.83
N GLY A 70 9.45 3.90 -19.52
CA GLY A 70 10.50 3.77 -18.52
C GLY A 70 11.46 2.62 -18.82
N TYR A 71 10.91 1.45 -19.15
CA TYR A 71 11.69 0.29 -19.58
C TYR A 71 12.41 0.52 -20.91
N SER A 72 11.72 1.04 -21.91
CA SER A 72 12.27 1.23 -23.26
C SER A 72 13.43 2.23 -23.29
N TRP A 73 13.44 3.21 -22.39
CA TRP A 73 14.51 4.18 -22.23
C TRP A 73 15.57 3.75 -21.19
N GLY A 74 15.45 2.56 -20.60
CA GLY A 74 16.40 2.05 -19.61
C GLY A 74 16.37 2.79 -18.26
N MET A 75 15.29 3.54 -17.98
CA MET A 75 15.14 4.31 -16.74
C MET A 75 14.61 3.45 -15.58
N SER A 76 13.83 2.42 -15.87
CA SER A 76 13.26 1.54 -14.86
C SER A 76 13.14 0.10 -15.37
N LYS A 77 13.46 -0.87 -14.51
CA LYS A 77 13.29 -2.31 -14.76
C LYS A 77 12.61 -2.92 -13.55
N ILE A 78 11.47 -3.56 -13.76
CA ILE A 78 10.81 -4.39 -12.75
C ILE A 78 11.52 -5.74 -12.79
N TYR A 79 12.14 -6.13 -11.69
CA TYR A 79 12.82 -7.43 -11.61
C TYR A 79 11.87 -8.56 -11.21
N GLU A 80 10.86 -8.22 -10.43
CA GLU A 80 9.89 -9.15 -9.86
C GLU A 80 8.55 -8.44 -9.63
N LEU A 81 7.49 -9.24 -9.52
CA LEU A 81 6.23 -8.80 -8.94
C LEU A 81 5.61 -9.93 -8.12
N VAL A 82 5.48 -9.74 -6.80
CA VAL A 82 4.85 -10.71 -5.87
C VAL A 82 3.44 -10.30 -5.47
N ILE A 83 2.51 -11.25 -5.52
CA ILE A 83 1.15 -11.11 -4.98
C ILE A 83 1.04 -11.87 -3.67
N ASN A 84 0.61 -11.18 -2.61
CA ASN A 84 0.21 -11.80 -1.36
C ASN A 84 -1.12 -12.56 -1.53
N ASN A 85 -1.02 -13.84 -1.86
CA ASN A 85 -2.13 -14.77 -2.05
C ASN A 85 -1.74 -16.15 -1.49
N ASP A 86 -2.71 -17.04 -1.32
CA ASP A 86 -2.49 -18.46 -1.00
C ASP A 86 -3.03 -19.33 -2.16
N PRO A 87 -2.17 -19.85 -3.06
CA PRO A 87 -0.70 -19.75 -3.05
C PRO A 87 -0.19 -18.35 -3.42
N THR A 88 1.06 -18.04 -3.06
CA THR A 88 1.73 -16.77 -3.41
C THR A 88 2.17 -16.83 -4.87
N TYR A 89 1.83 -15.82 -5.66
CA TYR A 89 2.21 -15.76 -7.07
C TYR A 89 3.35 -14.77 -7.26
N ALA A 90 4.36 -15.16 -8.04
CA ALA A 90 5.50 -14.32 -8.36
C ALA A 90 5.82 -14.36 -9.85
N TYR A 91 5.99 -13.20 -10.47
CA TYR A 91 6.30 -13.08 -11.89
C TYR A 91 7.79 -12.79 -12.09
N LEU A 92 8.44 -13.68 -12.82
CA LEU A 92 9.84 -13.57 -13.24
C LEU A 92 9.91 -12.98 -14.65
N VAL A 93 10.91 -12.13 -14.90
CA VAL A 93 11.10 -11.52 -16.22
C VAL A 93 12.04 -12.39 -17.07
N ARG A 94 11.63 -12.77 -18.28
CA ARG A 94 12.39 -13.65 -19.18
C ARG A 94 13.75 -13.09 -19.58
N SER A 95 13.90 -11.78 -19.66
CA SER A 95 15.15 -11.12 -20.04
C SER A 95 16.21 -11.12 -18.93
N ASN A 96 15.88 -11.58 -17.72
CA ASN A 96 16.84 -11.64 -16.62
C ASN A 96 17.87 -12.77 -16.84
N SER A 97 19.12 -12.50 -16.47
CA SER A 97 20.19 -13.50 -16.42
C SER A 97 19.87 -14.58 -15.39
N LEU A 98 20.51 -15.76 -15.49
CA LEU A 98 20.27 -16.85 -14.54
C LEU A 98 20.50 -16.41 -13.09
N LEU A 99 21.54 -15.62 -12.85
CA LEU A 99 21.81 -15.08 -11.52
C LEU A 99 20.73 -14.09 -11.06
N GLU A 100 20.27 -13.19 -11.93
CA GLU A 100 19.15 -12.29 -11.61
C GLU A 100 17.90 -13.11 -11.26
N GLN A 101 17.63 -14.22 -11.97
CA GLN A 101 16.53 -15.13 -11.62
C GLN A 101 16.72 -15.76 -10.23
N LYS A 102 17.92 -16.26 -9.90
CA LYS A 102 18.24 -16.82 -8.58
C LYS A 102 18.04 -15.77 -7.47
N LEU A 103 18.51 -14.55 -7.68
CA LEU A 103 18.35 -13.43 -6.74
C LEU A 103 16.88 -13.07 -6.55
N VAL A 104 16.12 -12.95 -7.62
CA VAL A 104 14.69 -12.67 -7.55
C VAL A 104 13.95 -13.78 -6.82
N MET A 105 14.18 -15.05 -7.16
CA MET A 105 13.54 -16.18 -6.47
C MET A 105 13.82 -16.16 -4.96
N ALA A 106 15.08 -15.95 -4.56
CA ALA A 106 15.44 -15.85 -3.15
C ALA A 106 14.80 -14.63 -2.45
N HIS A 107 14.66 -13.52 -3.17
CA HIS A 107 14.00 -12.31 -2.68
C HIS A 107 12.49 -12.53 -2.48
N VAL A 108 11.83 -13.18 -3.44
CA VAL A 108 10.41 -13.54 -3.40
C VAL A 108 10.09 -14.40 -2.17
N TYR A 109 10.94 -15.37 -1.81
CA TYR A 109 10.74 -16.16 -0.59
C TYR A 109 10.82 -15.31 0.68
N GLY A 110 11.69 -14.28 0.69
CA GLY A 110 11.70 -13.29 1.76
C GLY A 110 10.38 -12.53 1.86
N HIS A 111 9.85 -12.03 0.75
CA HIS A 111 8.52 -11.38 0.74
C HIS A 111 7.41 -12.33 1.17
N ALA A 112 7.39 -13.57 0.66
CA ALA A 112 6.38 -14.55 0.99
C ALA A 112 6.35 -14.87 2.50
N ASP A 113 7.53 -14.98 3.13
CA ASP A 113 7.65 -15.11 4.59
C ASP A 113 7.14 -13.87 5.32
N PHE A 114 7.48 -12.67 4.84
CA PHE A 114 7.01 -11.42 5.43
C PHE A 114 5.48 -11.30 5.40
N PHE A 115 4.87 -11.53 4.22
CA PHE A 115 3.42 -11.43 4.02
C PHE A 115 2.62 -12.44 4.86
N ARG A 116 3.19 -13.63 5.10
CA ARG A 116 2.53 -14.65 5.91
C ARG A 116 2.59 -14.32 7.40
N ASN A 117 3.71 -13.79 7.88
CA ASN A 117 4.01 -13.74 9.32
C ASN A 117 3.93 -12.35 9.96
N ASN A 118 3.85 -11.28 9.18
CA ASN A 118 3.71 -9.93 9.70
C ASN A 118 2.25 -9.60 10.09
N VAL A 119 2.06 -9.02 11.27
CA VAL A 119 0.74 -8.68 11.84
C VAL A 119 -0.10 -7.75 10.95
N TRP A 120 0.53 -6.85 10.21
CA TRP A 120 -0.17 -5.90 9.33
C TRP A 120 -0.79 -6.59 8.12
N PHE A 121 -0.27 -7.75 7.72
CA PHE A 121 -0.84 -8.58 6.65
C PHE A 121 -1.86 -9.59 7.16
N ALA A 122 -1.97 -9.83 8.47
CA ALA A 122 -2.88 -10.85 9.03
C ALA A 122 -4.33 -10.66 8.55
N GLY A 123 -4.75 -9.40 8.46
CA GLY A 123 -6.04 -9.01 7.93
C GLY A 123 -6.02 -8.65 6.44
N THR A 124 -5.31 -9.36 5.58
CA THR A 124 -5.40 -9.21 4.11
C THR A 124 -6.19 -10.36 3.47
N GLU A 125 -6.87 -10.10 2.35
CA GLU A 125 -7.54 -11.15 1.57
C GLU A 125 -6.49 -12.10 0.97
N ARG A 126 -6.60 -13.40 1.24
CA ARG A 126 -5.63 -14.41 0.76
C ARG A 126 -6.04 -15.04 -0.57
N ARG A 127 -7.23 -14.72 -1.06
CA ARG A 127 -7.72 -15.10 -2.40
C ARG A 127 -7.99 -13.86 -3.25
N MET A 128 -7.04 -12.92 -3.24
CA MET A 128 -7.23 -11.63 -3.89
C MET A 128 -7.34 -11.76 -5.40
N LEU A 129 -6.71 -12.78 -6.02
CA LEU A 129 -6.87 -13.08 -7.43
C LEU A 129 -8.33 -13.39 -7.82
N ASP A 130 -8.98 -14.26 -7.03
CA ASP A 130 -10.39 -14.62 -7.25
C ASP A 130 -11.32 -13.43 -6.99
N ARG A 131 -11.03 -12.65 -5.94
CA ARG A 131 -11.77 -11.43 -5.60
C ARG A 131 -11.68 -10.39 -6.73
N MET A 132 -10.49 -10.09 -7.21
CA MET A 132 -10.25 -9.16 -8.31
C MET A 132 -10.98 -9.58 -9.59
N ALA A 133 -10.94 -10.87 -9.93
CA ALA A 133 -11.68 -11.40 -11.06
C ALA A 133 -13.21 -11.27 -10.88
N HIS A 134 -13.69 -11.55 -9.67
CA HIS A 134 -15.11 -11.39 -9.30
C HIS A 134 -15.57 -9.93 -9.41
N ASP A 135 -14.81 -9.00 -8.82
CA ASP A 135 -15.09 -7.57 -8.83
C ASP A 135 -15.05 -7.03 -10.27
N ALA A 136 -14.09 -7.48 -11.09
CA ALA A 136 -14.04 -7.15 -12.51
C ALA A 136 -15.28 -7.63 -13.30
N THR A 137 -15.88 -8.76 -12.92
CA THR A 137 -17.16 -9.21 -13.50
C THR A 137 -18.32 -8.34 -13.03
N ARG A 138 -18.35 -7.92 -11.76
CA ARG A 138 -19.39 -7.02 -11.23
C ARG A 138 -19.36 -5.66 -11.92
N VAL A 139 -18.18 -5.04 -12.03
CA VAL A 139 -18.03 -3.76 -12.73
C VAL A 139 -18.44 -3.87 -14.20
N ARG A 140 -18.11 -4.98 -14.88
CA ARG A 140 -18.59 -5.22 -16.25
C ARG A 140 -20.12 -5.28 -16.36
N ARG A 141 -20.80 -5.90 -15.40
CA ARG A 141 -22.27 -5.91 -15.36
C ARG A 141 -22.85 -4.51 -15.12
N MET A 142 -22.18 -3.69 -14.29
CA MET A 142 -22.57 -2.29 -14.11
C MET A 142 -22.41 -1.51 -15.42
N ILE A 143 -21.32 -1.74 -16.16
CA ILE A 143 -21.08 -1.13 -17.48
C ILE A 143 -22.18 -1.53 -18.47
N ASP A 144 -22.56 -2.81 -18.52
CA ASP A 144 -23.63 -3.29 -19.39
C ASP A 144 -25.00 -2.67 -19.05
N ALA A 145 -25.25 -2.37 -17.77
CA ALA A 145 -26.51 -1.82 -17.29
C ALA A 145 -26.61 -0.28 -17.35
N HIS A 146 -25.51 0.43 -17.05
CA HIS A 146 -25.48 1.88 -16.85
C HIS A 146 -24.65 2.64 -17.90
N GLY A 147 -23.95 1.92 -18.78
CA GLY A 147 -23.08 2.47 -19.82
C GLY A 147 -21.63 2.69 -19.36
N GLN A 148 -20.69 2.49 -20.28
CA GLN A 148 -19.25 2.61 -20.03
C GLN A 148 -18.86 3.98 -19.47
N GLU A 149 -19.25 5.07 -20.13
CA GLU A 149 -18.85 6.43 -19.74
C GLU A 149 -19.33 6.80 -18.33
N THR A 150 -20.55 6.39 -17.97
CA THR A 150 -21.15 6.65 -16.65
C THR A 150 -20.36 5.95 -15.54
N VAL A 151 -20.11 4.65 -15.70
CA VAL A 151 -19.40 3.86 -14.69
C VAL A 151 -17.94 4.29 -14.60
N GLU A 152 -17.29 4.56 -15.72
CA GLU A 152 -15.90 4.99 -15.75
C GLU A 152 -15.71 6.35 -15.09
N LYS A 153 -16.60 7.32 -15.31
CA LYS A 153 -16.56 8.61 -14.63
C LYS A 153 -16.69 8.46 -13.11
N ARG A 154 -17.64 7.64 -12.64
CA ARG A 154 -17.81 7.39 -11.20
C ARG A 154 -16.63 6.65 -10.60
N LEU A 155 -16.11 5.65 -11.30
CA LEU A 155 -14.93 4.90 -10.87
C LEU A 155 -13.69 5.81 -10.76
N ASP A 156 -13.52 6.76 -11.68
CA ASP A 156 -12.42 7.75 -11.65
C ASP A 156 -12.52 8.68 -10.44
N ASP A 157 -13.73 9.18 -10.15
CA ASP A 157 -14.00 9.97 -8.94
C ASP A 157 -13.64 9.17 -7.68
N MET A 158 -14.05 7.90 -7.59
CA MET A 158 -13.82 7.05 -6.42
C MET A 158 -12.35 6.62 -6.27
N LEU A 159 -11.66 6.29 -7.37
CA LEU A 159 -10.25 5.90 -7.34
C LEU A 159 -9.33 7.05 -6.91
N SER A 160 -9.72 8.29 -7.20
CA SER A 160 -9.01 9.47 -6.72
C SER A 160 -9.05 9.61 -5.18
N LEU A 161 -10.00 8.91 -4.53
CA LEU A 161 -10.20 8.93 -3.08
C LEU A 161 -9.61 7.70 -2.37
N GLU A 162 -8.93 6.79 -3.08
CA GLU A 162 -8.41 5.51 -2.53
C GLU A 162 -7.44 5.71 -1.34
N ALA A 163 -6.85 6.91 -1.22
CA ALA A 163 -5.95 7.28 -0.13
C ALA A 163 -6.68 7.67 1.18
N LEU A 164 -7.98 7.94 1.14
CA LEU A 164 -8.75 8.43 2.30
C LEU A 164 -9.34 7.28 3.12
N VAL A 165 -8.48 6.31 3.45
CA VAL A 165 -8.76 5.18 4.34
C VAL A 165 -7.95 5.33 5.63
N ASP A 166 -8.44 4.79 6.73
CA ASP A 166 -7.70 4.77 7.99
C ASP A 166 -6.75 3.56 8.04
N PRO A 167 -5.40 3.76 8.06
CA PRO A 167 -4.41 2.70 8.15
C PRO A 167 -4.35 1.98 9.50
N TYR A 168 -4.90 2.57 10.56
CA TYR A 168 -4.89 1.99 11.89
C TYR A 168 -6.24 1.38 12.29
N LEU A 169 -7.24 1.48 11.42
CA LEU A 169 -8.53 0.88 11.66
C LEU A 169 -8.40 -0.65 11.70
N SER A 170 -8.59 -1.22 12.89
CA SER A 170 -8.51 -2.67 13.09
C SER A 170 -9.57 -3.39 12.26
N ARG A 171 -9.18 -4.43 11.52
CA ARG A 171 -10.13 -5.26 10.74
C ARG A 171 -11.18 -5.95 11.62
N VAL A 172 -10.93 -6.14 12.92
CA VAL A 172 -11.94 -6.61 13.91
C VAL A 172 -13.08 -5.60 14.07
N ALA A 173 -12.82 -4.31 13.82
CA ALA A 173 -13.83 -3.25 13.80
C ALA A 173 -14.51 -3.07 12.42
N GLN A 174 -14.22 -3.94 11.44
CA GLN A 174 -14.75 -3.86 10.07
C GLN A 174 -15.57 -5.11 9.68
N PRO A 175 -16.79 -5.30 10.22
CA PRO A 175 -17.65 -6.43 9.86
C PRO A 175 -18.04 -6.45 8.37
N ASP A 176 -18.04 -5.29 7.71
CA ASP A 176 -18.47 -5.14 6.31
C ASP A 176 -17.40 -5.55 5.27
N LEU A 177 -16.13 -5.65 5.68
CA LEU A 177 -15.05 -6.21 4.84
C LEU A 177 -14.90 -7.72 5.00
N ALA A 178 -15.65 -8.34 5.91
CA ALA A 178 -15.80 -9.79 5.91
C ALA A 178 -16.56 -10.19 4.64
N PRO A 179 -16.14 -11.24 3.92
CA PRO A 179 -16.92 -11.70 2.78
C PRO A 179 -18.34 -12.00 3.26
N ARG A 180 -19.33 -11.24 2.76
CA ARG A 180 -20.74 -11.59 2.89
C ARG A 180 -20.87 -12.96 2.23
N ARG A 181 -20.76 -14.03 3.03
CA ARG A 181 -21.05 -15.38 2.56
C ARG A 181 -22.40 -15.30 1.88
N SER A 182 -22.44 -15.64 0.60
CA SER A 182 -23.68 -15.57 -0.16
C SER A 182 -24.74 -16.37 0.61
N LEU A 183 -25.82 -15.70 1.03
CA LEU A 183 -26.94 -16.36 1.71
C LEU A 183 -27.63 -17.39 0.78
N SER A 184 -27.18 -17.52 -0.47
CA SER A 184 -27.62 -18.50 -1.47
C SER A 184 -27.06 -19.91 -1.27
N GLU A 185 -25.96 -20.13 -0.54
CA GLU A 185 -25.32 -21.46 -0.48
C GLU A 185 -25.84 -22.39 0.64
N HIS A 186 -26.79 -21.95 1.47
CA HIS A 186 -27.36 -22.78 2.56
C HIS A 186 -28.89 -22.96 2.49
N ARG A 187 -29.51 -22.89 1.30
CA ARG A 187 -30.91 -23.33 1.09
C ARG A 187 -31.07 -24.87 1.07
N GLY A 188 -30.41 -25.56 1.99
CA GLY A 188 -30.38 -27.03 2.05
C GLY A 188 -30.65 -27.66 3.42
N LEU A 189 -30.88 -26.87 4.48
CA LEU A 189 -31.22 -27.42 5.80
C LEU A 189 -32.42 -26.69 6.39
N ARG A 190 -33.57 -27.35 6.24
CA ARG A 190 -34.85 -27.05 6.87
C ARG A 190 -34.70 -27.38 8.36
N LEU A 191 -34.76 -26.37 9.24
CA LEU A 191 -35.10 -26.59 10.65
C LEU A 191 -36.32 -25.71 10.97
N GLU A 192 -37.37 -26.38 11.41
CA GLU A 192 -38.67 -25.80 11.74
C GLU A 192 -38.60 -25.01 13.06
N ASN A 193 -39.36 -23.90 13.08
CA ASN A 193 -39.95 -23.24 14.25
C ASN A 193 -39.04 -22.89 15.44
N PHE A 194 -38.53 -21.66 15.44
CA PHE A 194 -38.62 -20.79 16.62
C PHE A 194 -38.98 -19.37 16.17
N GLY A 195 -40.15 -18.90 16.61
CA GLY A 195 -40.58 -17.53 16.41
C GLY A 195 -39.60 -16.57 17.08
N ARG A 196 -39.04 -15.66 16.28
CA ARG A 196 -38.47 -14.41 16.74
C ARG A 196 -38.85 -13.33 15.74
N ASP A 197 -39.69 -12.41 16.20
CA ASP A 197 -39.77 -11.06 15.65
C ASP A 197 -38.35 -10.50 15.58
N ALA A 198 -37.87 -10.23 14.37
CA ALA A 198 -36.66 -9.47 14.12
C ALA A 198 -36.80 -8.68 12.81
N SER A 199 -37.85 -7.87 12.75
CA SER A 199 -37.79 -6.59 12.05
C SER A 199 -36.86 -5.69 12.86
N SER A 200 -35.56 -5.85 12.67
CA SER A 200 -34.58 -4.85 13.08
C SER A 200 -33.68 -4.58 11.90
N THR A 201 -34.10 -3.67 11.03
CA THR A 201 -33.14 -2.82 10.33
C THR A 201 -32.21 -2.24 11.40
N PRO A 202 -30.89 -2.38 11.29
CA PRO A 202 -29.98 -1.70 12.20
C PRO A 202 -30.33 -0.21 12.14
N ALA A 203 -30.59 0.41 13.30
CA ALA A 203 -30.69 1.86 13.37
C ALA A 203 -29.40 2.47 12.78
N PRO A 204 -29.49 3.57 12.02
CA PRO A 204 -28.29 4.19 11.45
C PRO A 204 -27.32 4.50 12.58
N VAL A 205 -26.11 3.95 12.50
CA VAL A 205 -25.03 4.26 13.42
C VAL A 205 -24.73 5.74 13.22
N ARG A 206 -25.16 6.59 14.16
CA ARG A 206 -24.98 8.03 14.09
C ARG A 206 -23.48 8.32 13.93
N ALA A 207 -23.12 9.12 12.92
CA ALA A 207 -21.73 9.49 12.66
C ALA A 207 -21.07 10.05 13.93
N VAL A 208 -19.96 9.44 14.34
CA VAL A 208 -19.10 9.93 15.42
C VAL A 208 -17.89 10.56 14.78
N PHE A 209 -17.72 11.87 14.95
CA PHE A 209 -16.53 12.58 14.48
C PHE A 209 -15.48 12.64 15.60
N PRO A 210 -14.18 12.68 15.27
CA PRO A 210 -13.61 12.60 13.92
C PRO A 210 -13.59 11.18 13.33
N GLU A 211 -13.75 11.06 12.01
CA GLU A 211 -13.65 9.80 11.25
C GLU A 211 -12.44 9.87 10.30
N ALA A 212 -11.49 8.94 10.44
CA ALA A 212 -10.33 8.85 9.56
C ALA A 212 -10.60 8.04 8.27
N ASP A 213 -11.53 7.08 8.31
CA ASP A 213 -11.94 6.29 7.13
C ASP A 213 -13.05 7.01 6.36
N VAL A 214 -12.65 8.04 5.60
CA VAL A 214 -13.57 8.86 4.80
C VAL A 214 -14.28 8.01 3.75
N LEU A 215 -13.58 7.09 3.08
CA LEU A 215 -14.22 6.16 2.13
C LEU A 215 -15.30 5.31 2.81
N GLY A 216 -15.02 4.76 4.00
CA GLY A 216 -16.00 3.99 4.76
C GLY A 216 -17.21 4.81 5.15
N TYR A 217 -17.02 6.07 5.50
CA TYR A 217 -18.10 7.00 5.75
C TYR A 217 -18.95 7.28 4.50
N LEU A 218 -18.34 7.51 3.34
CA LEU A 218 -19.06 7.70 2.07
C LEU A 218 -19.88 6.45 1.72
N VAL A 219 -19.33 5.24 1.91
CA VAL A 219 -20.07 3.98 1.71
C VAL A 219 -21.31 3.89 2.60
N ARG A 220 -21.31 4.46 3.80
CA ARG A 220 -22.46 4.41 4.72
C ARG A 220 -23.48 5.51 4.42
N GLU A 221 -23.00 6.70 4.10
CA GLU A 221 -23.79 7.91 4.24
C GLU A 221 -23.97 8.72 2.95
N ALA A 222 -23.12 8.52 1.94
CA ALA A 222 -23.24 9.27 0.69
C ALA A 222 -24.54 8.89 -0.03
N PRO A 223 -25.20 9.86 -0.69
CA PRO A 223 -26.46 9.66 -1.43
C PRO A 223 -26.20 8.98 -2.78
N LEU A 224 -25.57 7.81 -2.74
CA LEU A 224 -25.20 6.98 -3.90
C LEU A 224 -26.30 5.99 -4.25
N GLU A 225 -26.48 5.73 -5.54
CA GLU A 225 -27.24 4.59 -6.03
C GLU A 225 -26.61 3.27 -5.57
N ASP A 226 -27.38 2.18 -5.53
CA ASP A 226 -26.90 0.88 -5.03
C ASP A 226 -25.64 0.38 -5.76
N TRP A 227 -25.57 0.58 -7.08
CA TRP A 227 -24.42 0.18 -7.88
C TRP A 227 -23.19 1.09 -7.67
N GLU A 228 -23.39 2.39 -7.44
CA GLU A 228 -22.31 3.33 -7.11
C GLU A 228 -21.73 3.01 -5.73
N ARG A 229 -22.58 2.67 -4.77
CA ARG A 229 -22.16 2.23 -3.43
C ARG A 229 -21.35 0.93 -3.51
N GLU A 230 -21.82 -0.03 -4.29
CA GLU A 230 -21.11 -1.28 -4.55
C GLU A 230 -19.73 -1.03 -5.21
N LEU A 231 -19.65 -0.09 -6.16
CA LEU A 231 -18.39 0.30 -6.81
C LEU A 231 -17.41 0.92 -5.79
N LEU A 232 -17.90 1.78 -4.90
CA LEU A 232 -17.11 2.39 -3.84
C LEU A 232 -16.63 1.36 -2.80
N GLU A 233 -17.45 0.35 -2.49
CA GLU A 233 -17.06 -0.78 -1.65
C GLU A 233 -15.90 -1.58 -2.25
N ILE A 234 -15.92 -1.80 -3.57
CA ILE A 234 -14.81 -2.46 -4.30
C ILE A 234 -13.54 -1.61 -4.14
N VAL A 235 -13.59 -0.31 -4.47
CA VAL A 235 -12.42 0.58 -4.36
C VAL A 235 -11.85 0.61 -2.94
N ARG A 236 -12.72 0.73 -1.92
CA ARG A 236 -12.29 0.72 -0.51
C ARG A 236 -11.66 -0.62 -0.12
N ALA A 237 -12.22 -1.75 -0.55
CA ALA A 237 -11.67 -3.07 -0.26
C ALA A 237 -10.29 -3.26 -0.89
N GLU A 238 -10.08 -2.78 -2.11
CA GLU A 238 -8.77 -2.79 -2.77
C GLU A 238 -7.76 -1.87 -2.06
N ALA A 239 -8.16 -0.66 -1.66
CA ALA A 239 -7.31 0.26 -0.91
C ALA A 239 -6.77 -0.39 0.38
N TYR A 240 -7.64 -1.07 1.15
CA TYR A 240 -7.24 -1.81 2.34
C TYR A 240 -6.34 -3.01 2.07
N TYR A 241 -6.47 -3.65 0.90
CA TYR A 241 -5.58 -4.76 0.52
C TYR A 241 -4.13 -4.29 0.28
N PHE A 242 -3.94 -3.12 -0.33
CA PHE A 242 -2.62 -2.55 -0.66
C PHE A 242 -1.98 -1.75 0.47
N LEU A 243 -2.74 -1.42 1.51
CA LEU A 243 -2.30 -0.55 2.60
C LEU A 243 -1.11 -1.13 3.41
N PRO A 244 -1.10 -2.43 3.78
CA PRO A 244 0.03 -3.01 4.50
C PRO A 244 1.36 -2.92 3.74
N GLN A 245 1.35 -3.10 2.41
CA GLN A 245 2.55 -2.99 1.57
C GLN A 245 3.15 -1.58 1.60
N ARG A 246 2.30 -0.54 1.78
CA ARG A 246 2.75 0.84 1.94
C ARG A 246 3.32 1.11 3.33
N LEU A 247 2.67 0.59 4.37
CA LEU A 247 3.07 0.79 5.77
C LEU A 247 4.34 0.02 6.15
N THR A 248 4.71 -1.00 5.38
CA THR A 248 5.80 -1.93 5.69
C THR A 248 6.83 -2.00 4.58
N LYS A 249 6.92 -0.99 3.70
CA LYS A 249 7.79 -1.02 2.53
C LYS A 249 9.26 -1.21 2.92
N VAL A 250 9.77 -0.43 3.88
CA VAL A 250 11.16 -0.55 4.36
C VAL A 250 11.41 -1.92 4.99
N ALA A 251 10.52 -2.37 5.86
CA ALA A 251 10.64 -3.64 6.55
C ALA A 251 10.57 -4.83 5.58
N ASN A 252 9.61 -4.82 4.65
CA ASN A 252 9.42 -5.89 3.68
C ASN A 252 10.58 -5.98 2.69
N GLU A 253 10.98 -4.86 2.07
CA GLU A 253 12.13 -4.83 1.16
C GLU A 253 13.43 -5.19 1.89
N GLY A 254 13.60 -4.67 3.11
CA GLY A 254 14.74 -4.98 3.96
C GLY A 254 14.85 -6.46 4.31
N TRP A 255 13.73 -7.08 4.66
CA TRP A 255 13.66 -8.50 5.01
C TRP A 255 14.00 -9.38 3.80
N ALA A 256 13.41 -9.07 2.64
CA ALA A 256 13.72 -9.78 1.40
C ALA A 256 15.18 -9.56 0.97
N CYS A 257 15.73 -8.36 1.15
CA CYS A 257 17.15 -8.07 0.91
C CYS A 257 18.10 -8.73 1.92
N TYR A 258 17.67 -8.95 3.16
CA TYR A 258 18.47 -9.66 4.15
C TYR A 258 18.54 -11.14 3.76
N TRP A 259 17.39 -11.76 3.48
CA TRP A 259 17.32 -13.19 3.19
C TRP A 259 17.86 -13.57 1.83
N HIS A 260 17.61 -12.80 0.76
CA HIS A 260 18.19 -13.17 -0.54
C HIS A 260 19.73 -13.19 -0.51
N SER A 261 20.32 -12.37 0.36
CA SER A 261 21.76 -12.24 0.52
C SER A 261 22.29 -13.43 1.31
N LYS A 262 21.65 -13.76 2.44
CA LYS A 262 21.99 -14.93 3.27
C LYS A 262 21.79 -16.25 2.53
N ILE A 263 20.66 -16.42 1.83
CA ILE A 263 20.34 -17.63 1.08
C ILE A 263 21.36 -17.87 -0.04
N LEU A 264 21.64 -16.84 -0.86
CA LEU A 264 22.56 -16.98 -1.97
C LEU A 264 24.01 -17.16 -1.52
N THR A 265 24.49 -16.30 -0.62
CA THR A 265 25.87 -16.40 -0.10
C THR A 265 26.08 -17.59 0.84
N GLY A 266 25.00 -18.18 1.36
CA GLY A 266 24.99 -19.37 2.22
C GLY A 266 25.21 -20.70 1.50
N GLY A 267 25.76 -20.67 0.28
CA GLY A 267 26.17 -21.85 -0.47
C GLY A 267 25.40 -22.13 -1.77
N LEU A 268 24.56 -21.19 -2.24
CA LEU A 268 23.85 -21.34 -3.53
C LEU A 268 24.50 -20.57 -4.69
N LEU A 269 25.47 -19.71 -4.41
CA LEU A 269 26.29 -19.06 -5.43
C LEU A 269 27.51 -19.90 -5.76
N ASP A 270 27.77 -20.07 -7.05
CA ASP A 270 29.04 -20.53 -7.56
C ASP A 270 30.09 -19.41 -7.46
N ALA A 271 31.37 -19.77 -7.37
CA ALA A 271 32.46 -18.80 -7.27
C ALA A 271 32.48 -17.79 -8.43
N SER A 272 32.03 -18.20 -9.63
CA SER A 272 31.90 -17.34 -10.80
C SER A 272 30.76 -16.33 -10.71
N GLU A 273 29.75 -16.56 -9.87
CA GLU A 273 28.57 -15.70 -9.75
C GLU A 273 28.73 -14.59 -8.69
N ILE A 274 29.80 -14.63 -7.88
CA ILE A 274 29.96 -13.73 -6.73
C ILE A 274 30.04 -12.25 -7.15
N ILE A 275 30.78 -11.96 -8.22
CA ILE A 275 30.96 -10.57 -8.70
C ILE A 275 29.64 -10.06 -9.28
N ASP A 276 29.03 -10.83 -10.18
CA ASP A 276 27.74 -10.49 -10.77
C ASP A 276 26.66 -10.31 -9.67
N PHE A 277 26.73 -11.09 -8.59
CA PHE A 277 25.81 -10.98 -7.46
C PHE A 277 26.02 -9.66 -6.72
N ALA A 278 27.27 -9.31 -6.45
CA ALA A 278 27.61 -8.05 -5.80
C ALA A 278 27.13 -6.85 -6.64
N ASP A 279 27.28 -6.91 -7.97
CA ASP A 279 26.82 -5.85 -8.87
C ASP A 279 25.29 -5.71 -8.85
N VAL A 280 24.54 -6.80 -9.00
CA VAL A 280 23.06 -6.75 -8.98
C VAL A 280 22.53 -6.34 -7.60
N HIS A 281 23.07 -6.91 -6.52
CA HIS A 281 22.66 -6.60 -5.15
C HIS A 281 22.97 -5.14 -4.76
N SER A 282 24.16 -4.65 -5.12
CA SER A 282 24.55 -3.26 -4.86
C SER A 282 23.74 -2.28 -5.70
N GLY A 283 23.40 -2.63 -6.94
CA GLY A 283 22.51 -1.82 -7.79
C GLY A 283 21.12 -1.62 -7.17
N ALA A 284 20.52 -2.67 -6.60
CA ALA A 284 19.22 -2.59 -5.94
C ALA A 284 19.26 -1.78 -4.61
N THR A 285 20.39 -1.85 -3.91
CA THR A 285 20.57 -1.20 -2.59
C THR A 285 21.31 0.14 -2.66
N ALA A 286 21.65 0.61 -3.87
CA ALA A 286 22.29 1.89 -4.10
C ALA A 286 21.32 3.05 -3.85
N ALA A 287 21.82 4.14 -3.28
CA ALA A 287 21.08 5.37 -3.12
C ALA A 287 22.02 6.55 -3.35
N ALA A 288 21.60 7.50 -4.19
CA ALA A 288 22.35 8.75 -4.33
C ALA A 288 22.35 9.52 -2.99
N PRO A 289 23.35 10.37 -2.72
CA PRO A 289 23.37 11.19 -1.52
C PRO A 289 22.06 11.98 -1.35
N GLY A 290 21.43 11.88 -0.18
CA GLY A 290 20.16 12.54 0.14
C GLY A 290 18.90 11.82 -0.39
N GLN A 291 19.02 10.73 -1.16
CA GLN A 291 17.87 9.96 -1.61
C GLN A 291 17.52 8.82 -0.64
N PHE A 292 16.23 8.63 -0.42
CA PHE A 292 15.68 7.53 0.36
C PHE A 292 15.59 6.27 -0.51
N ASN A 293 16.18 5.16 -0.04
CA ASN A 293 16.02 3.84 -0.63
C ASN A 293 15.55 2.85 0.46
N PRO A 294 14.32 2.29 0.36
CA PRO A 294 13.79 1.37 1.36
C PRO A 294 14.58 0.06 1.45
N TYR A 295 15.09 -0.46 0.33
CA TYR A 295 15.93 -1.66 0.30
C TYR A 295 17.21 -1.47 1.11
N ARG A 296 17.87 -0.31 0.91
CA ARG A 296 19.11 0.03 1.64
C ARG A 296 18.85 0.16 3.14
N LEU A 297 17.85 0.97 3.53
CA LEU A 297 17.54 1.23 4.92
C LEU A 297 17.13 -0.06 5.64
N GLY A 298 16.17 -0.79 5.08
CA GLY A 298 15.67 -2.04 5.65
C GLY A 298 16.77 -3.10 5.82
N LEU A 299 17.59 -3.32 4.79
CA LEU A 299 18.71 -4.26 4.87
C LEU A 299 19.69 -3.90 5.99
N ARG A 300 20.02 -2.62 6.12
CA ARG A 300 20.92 -2.13 7.17
C ARG A 300 20.30 -2.32 8.55
N LEU A 301 19.01 -2.05 8.72
CA LEU A 301 18.29 -2.25 9.98
C LEU A 301 18.33 -3.72 10.42
N PHE A 302 18.02 -4.67 9.55
CA PHE A 302 18.07 -6.09 9.91
C PHE A 302 19.49 -6.60 10.20
N ARG A 303 20.50 -6.14 9.47
CA ARG A 303 21.91 -6.45 9.77
C ARG A 303 22.36 -5.86 11.11
N TYR A 304 21.91 -4.64 11.42
CA TYR A 304 22.19 -4.00 12.70
C TYR A 304 21.52 -4.74 13.85
N ALA A 305 20.24 -5.10 13.69
CA ALA A 305 19.51 -5.90 14.66
C ALA A 305 20.17 -7.27 14.90
N GLU A 306 20.67 -7.93 13.85
CA GLU A 306 21.43 -9.18 13.95
C GLU A 306 22.69 -8.99 14.78
N ALA A 307 23.45 -7.92 14.51
CA ALA A 307 24.68 -7.60 15.24
C ALA A 307 24.44 -7.29 16.73
N LEU A 308 23.26 -6.76 17.08
CA LEU A 308 22.82 -6.54 18.45
C LEU A 308 22.27 -7.81 19.14
N GLY A 309 22.08 -8.91 18.39
CA GLY A 309 21.51 -10.16 18.91
C GLY A 309 20.00 -10.11 19.12
N HIS A 310 19.28 -9.24 18.40
CA HIS A 310 17.83 -9.19 18.44
C HIS A 310 17.18 -10.39 17.72
N ASP A 311 15.99 -10.78 18.16
CA ASP A 311 15.17 -11.76 17.46
C ASP A 311 14.57 -11.13 16.19
N LEU A 312 15.20 -11.40 15.06
CA LEU A 312 14.80 -10.86 13.76
C LEU A 312 13.39 -11.32 13.34
N PHE A 313 13.02 -12.56 13.66
CA PHE A 313 11.71 -13.11 13.32
C PHE A 313 10.60 -12.45 14.12
N MET A 314 10.88 -12.08 15.37
CA MET A 314 9.99 -11.29 16.20
C MET A 314 9.86 -9.86 15.65
N LEU A 315 10.98 -9.20 15.30
CA LEU A 315 10.93 -7.86 14.71
C LEU A 315 10.08 -7.83 13.43
N ARG A 316 10.32 -8.78 12.52
CA ARG A 316 9.52 -8.99 11.29
C ARG A 316 8.04 -9.24 11.58
N ARG A 317 7.70 -9.90 12.70
CA ARG A 317 6.31 -10.25 13.03
C ARG A 317 5.47 -9.03 13.42
N ILE A 318 6.02 -8.08 14.20
CA ILE A 318 5.21 -7.02 14.84
C ILE A 318 5.37 -5.63 14.23
N HIS A 319 6.51 -5.35 13.61
CA HIS A 319 6.80 -3.98 13.20
C HIS A 319 6.22 -3.64 11.82
N ASN A 320 5.79 -2.39 11.70
CA ASN A 320 5.73 -1.65 10.45
C ASN A 320 6.98 -0.76 10.30
N ASP A 321 7.08 0.03 9.24
CA ASP A 321 8.27 0.84 8.97
C ASP A 321 8.57 1.83 10.10
N VAL A 322 7.55 2.57 10.55
CA VAL A 322 7.69 3.58 11.63
C VAL A 322 8.19 2.93 12.91
N SER A 323 7.54 1.86 13.37
CA SER A 323 7.91 1.21 14.63
C SER A 323 9.24 0.45 14.54
N LEU A 324 9.63 -0.08 13.38
CA LEU A 324 10.94 -0.73 13.18
C LEU A 324 12.07 0.30 13.26
N ILE A 325 11.89 1.42 12.55
CA ILE A 325 12.85 2.54 12.57
C ILE A 325 12.94 3.11 13.98
N ASP A 326 11.81 3.29 14.66
CA ASP A 326 11.83 3.80 16.03
C ASP A 326 12.56 2.87 17.00
N ALA A 327 12.36 1.56 16.86
CA ALA A 327 12.99 0.56 17.72
C ALA A 327 14.51 0.42 17.49
N LEU A 328 14.98 0.54 16.24
CA LEU A 328 16.36 0.18 15.87
C LEU A 328 17.28 1.36 15.55
N VAL A 329 16.73 2.52 15.14
CA VAL A 329 17.57 3.69 14.83
C VAL A 329 18.00 4.36 16.11
N ASP A 330 19.28 4.20 16.41
CA ASP A 330 20.03 4.92 17.42
C ASP A 330 21.18 5.73 16.77
N GLU A 331 21.96 6.43 17.60
CA GLU A 331 23.10 7.22 17.14
C GLU A 331 24.13 6.38 16.37
N ARG A 332 24.41 5.17 16.84
CA ARG A 332 25.43 4.29 16.24
C ARG A 332 24.97 3.86 14.85
N PHE A 333 23.73 3.41 14.72
CA PHE A 333 23.14 3.06 13.44
C PHE A 333 23.20 4.23 12.47
N ALA A 334 22.81 5.42 12.92
CA ALA A 334 22.78 6.60 12.06
C ALA A 334 24.17 6.95 11.50
N LEU A 335 25.21 6.92 12.34
CA LEU A 335 26.59 7.17 11.92
C LEU A 335 27.09 6.11 10.93
N GLU A 336 26.84 4.83 11.19
CA GLU A 336 27.21 3.73 10.28
C GLU A 336 26.44 3.80 8.95
N TYR A 337 25.16 4.18 8.97
CA TYR A 337 24.31 4.27 7.78
C TYR A 337 24.79 5.34 6.79
N HIS A 338 25.28 6.46 7.30
CA HIS A 338 25.85 7.56 6.51
C HIS A 338 27.30 7.35 6.08
N GLY A 339 27.84 6.13 6.26
CA GLY A 339 29.14 5.74 5.73
C GLY A 339 30.32 6.30 6.52
N ALA A 340 30.08 6.72 7.76
CA ALA A 340 31.16 7.14 8.62
C ALA A 340 31.97 5.90 9.02
N SER A 341 33.25 5.82 8.63
CA SER A 341 34.19 4.89 9.27
C SER A 341 34.20 5.14 10.79
N GLU A 342 34.71 4.23 11.61
CA GLU A 342 34.77 4.46 13.06
C GLU A 342 35.48 5.80 13.41
N SER A 343 36.47 6.19 12.59
CA SER A 343 37.12 7.50 12.60
C SER A 343 36.23 8.66 12.11
N ASP A 344 35.46 8.49 11.04
CA ASP A 344 34.54 9.52 10.53
C ASP A 344 33.32 9.69 11.44
N ALA A 345 32.89 8.64 12.14
CA ALA A 345 31.79 8.68 13.09
C ALA A 345 32.16 9.56 14.29
N LEU A 346 33.43 9.48 14.72
CA LEU A 346 34.01 10.37 15.72
C LEU A 346 34.15 11.82 15.20
N ALA A 347 34.45 12.01 13.91
CA ALA A 347 34.51 13.33 13.29
C ALA A 347 33.11 13.96 13.07
N ALA A 348 32.12 13.18 12.65
CA ALA A 348 30.72 13.58 12.49
C ALA A 348 30.06 13.95 13.83
N ARG A 349 30.43 13.24 14.91
CA ARG A 349 30.15 13.67 16.29
C ARG A 349 30.74 15.05 16.60
N GLY A 350 31.94 15.34 16.10
CA GLY A 350 32.58 16.65 16.22
C GLY A 350 31.98 17.74 15.32
N GLN A 351 31.29 17.36 14.23
CA GLN A 351 30.63 18.27 13.28
C GLN A 351 29.15 18.52 13.59
N GLY A 352 28.59 17.90 14.63
CA GLY A 352 27.23 18.17 15.10
C GLY A 352 26.12 17.53 14.25
N PHE A 353 26.34 16.34 13.68
CA PHE A 353 25.24 15.59 13.04
C PHE A 353 24.13 15.26 14.06
N ASP A 354 22.94 15.81 13.84
CA ASP A 354 21.78 15.53 14.68
C ASP A 354 21.01 14.30 14.18
N TRP A 355 21.40 13.14 14.69
CA TRP A 355 20.75 11.87 14.34
C TRP A 355 19.29 11.81 14.82
N LYS A 356 18.91 12.56 15.87
CA LYS A 356 17.53 12.58 16.37
C LYS A 356 16.64 13.34 15.40
N ALA A 357 17.08 14.52 14.95
CA ALA A 357 16.38 15.26 13.91
C ALA A 357 16.26 14.45 12.61
N TRP A 358 17.31 13.71 12.24
CA TRP A 358 17.25 12.79 11.08
C TRP A 358 16.22 11.67 11.28
N LYS A 359 16.23 11.00 12.44
CA LYS A 359 15.25 9.96 12.79
C LYS A 359 13.83 10.50 12.80
N GLU A 360 13.59 11.65 13.41
CA GLU A 360 12.29 12.32 13.44
C GLU A 360 11.80 12.65 12.03
N GLY A 361 12.67 13.18 11.16
CA GLY A 361 12.34 13.40 9.75
C GLY A 361 11.97 12.13 8.99
N LEU A 362 12.69 11.03 9.23
CA LEU A 362 12.34 9.71 8.66
C LEU A 362 10.97 9.22 9.15
N LEU A 363 10.74 9.25 10.46
CA LEU A 363 9.49 8.80 11.07
C LEU A 363 8.29 9.64 10.56
N ALA A 364 8.44 10.96 10.47
CA ALA A 364 7.42 11.85 9.92
C ALA A 364 7.11 11.52 8.46
N SER A 365 8.14 11.28 7.64
CA SER A 365 7.96 10.96 6.22
C SER A 365 7.20 9.65 5.95
N LEU A 366 7.29 8.68 6.88
CA LEU A 366 6.69 7.34 6.77
C LEU A 366 5.41 7.18 7.60
N THR A 367 5.10 8.14 8.48
CA THR A 367 3.85 8.14 9.24
C THR A 367 2.66 8.10 8.28
N PHE A 368 1.64 7.32 8.64
CA PHE A 368 0.43 7.14 7.82
C PHE A 368 0.74 6.56 6.42
N GLY A 369 1.82 5.79 6.28
CA GLY A 369 2.24 5.20 5.00
C GLY A 369 2.77 6.23 4.00
N GLY A 370 3.25 7.37 4.51
CA GLY A 370 3.70 8.52 3.73
C GLY A 370 2.57 9.31 3.09
N GLN A 371 1.31 9.04 3.45
CA GLN A 371 0.15 9.78 2.97
C GLN A 371 -0.17 10.95 3.92
N PRO A 372 -0.72 12.06 3.40
CA PRO A 372 -1.28 13.10 4.25
C PRO A 372 -2.40 12.54 5.13
N ARG A 373 -2.40 12.92 6.40
CA ARG A 373 -3.45 12.49 7.34
C ARG A 373 -4.63 13.44 7.23
N ILE A 374 -5.69 12.97 6.57
CA ILE A 374 -6.94 13.71 6.38
C ILE A 374 -8.03 13.02 7.21
N THR A 375 -8.77 13.78 8.01
CA THR A 375 -9.91 13.24 8.78
C THR A 375 -11.15 14.06 8.53
N LEU A 376 -12.29 13.40 8.46
CA LEU A 376 -13.59 14.05 8.48
C LEU A 376 -13.92 14.46 9.92
N VAL A 377 -14.05 15.76 10.16
CA VAL A 377 -14.24 16.33 11.52
C VAL A 377 -15.66 16.80 11.79
N GLY A 378 -16.48 16.92 10.75
CA GLY A 378 -17.87 17.28 10.92
C GLY A 378 -18.68 17.27 9.64
N ARG A 379 -19.99 17.42 9.83
CA ARG A 379 -20.94 17.90 8.83
C ARG A 379 -21.33 19.32 9.19
N ASP A 380 -21.66 20.09 8.16
CA ASP A 380 -22.62 21.18 8.26
C ASP A 380 -22.15 22.45 8.99
N VAL A 381 -21.46 23.34 8.26
CA VAL A 381 -21.10 24.68 8.78
C VAL A 381 -22.35 25.57 8.93
N GLU A 382 -23.40 25.38 8.11
CA GLU A 382 -24.56 26.30 8.02
C GLU A 382 -25.97 25.66 7.84
N GLY A 383 -26.14 24.34 7.79
CA GLY A 383 -27.45 23.67 7.57
C GLY A 383 -27.64 23.02 6.18
N HIS A 384 -26.59 22.99 5.35
CA HIS A 384 -26.61 22.58 3.94
C HIS A 384 -26.03 21.18 3.66
N GLY A 385 -25.57 20.46 4.69
CA GLY A 385 -25.10 19.07 4.53
C GLY A 385 -23.69 18.93 3.94
N GLU A 386 -22.84 19.94 4.15
CA GLU A 386 -21.44 19.98 3.70
C GLU A 386 -20.53 19.05 4.54
N LEU A 387 -19.39 18.64 3.98
CA LEU A 387 -18.36 17.92 4.74
C LEU A 387 -17.21 18.83 5.11
N VAL A 388 -16.75 18.73 6.36
CA VAL A 388 -15.57 19.43 6.85
C VAL A 388 -14.47 18.41 7.16
N LEU A 389 -13.38 18.50 6.41
CA LEU A 389 -12.17 17.72 6.56
C LEU A 389 -11.05 18.57 7.14
N GLU A 390 -10.18 17.93 7.91
CA GLU A 390 -8.99 18.53 8.50
C GLU A 390 -7.76 17.76 8.03
N HIS A 391 -6.77 18.49 7.51
CA HIS A 391 -5.43 18.00 7.30
C HIS A 391 -4.63 18.17 8.59
N HIS A 392 -4.19 17.06 9.17
CA HIS A 392 -3.28 17.04 10.30
C HIS A 392 -1.87 17.34 9.80
N HIS A 393 -1.57 18.63 9.66
CA HIS A 393 -0.29 19.11 9.15
C HIS A 393 0.88 18.64 10.01
N ASP A 394 1.84 17.98 9.38
CA ASP A 394 3.02 17.37 10.03
C ASP A 394 4.34 18.02 9.56
N GLY A 395 4.26 19.30 9.16
CA GLY A 395 5.37 20.05 8.56
C GLY A 395 5.45 19.92 7.04
N ARG A 396 4.56 19.15 6.41
CA ARG A 396 4.50 18.99 4.95
C ARG A 396 3.24 19.63 4.39
N ASP A 397 3.43 20.58 3.49
CA ASP A 397 2.33 21.23 2.81
C ASP A 397 1.69 20.34 1.75
N LEU A 398 0.38 20.46 1.60
CA LEU A 398 -0.34 19.81 0.51
C LEU A 398 -0.02 20.51 -0.81
N GLN A 399 0.13 19.72 -1.87
CA GLN A 399 0.10 20.25 -3.23
C GLN A 399 -1.33 20.69 -3.56
N LEU A 400 -1.63 21.98 -3.36
CA LEU A 400 -2.99 22.52 -3.43
C LEU A 400 -3.73 22.21 -4.74
N GLY A 401 -3.02 22.14 -5.88
CA GLY A 401 -3.63 21.74 -7.15
C GLY A 401 -4.16 20.30 -7.15
N GLN A 402 -3.41 19.37 -6.58
CA GLN A 402 -3.83 17.96 -6.47
C GLN A 402 -4.87 17.78 -5.36
N ALA A 403 -4.70 18.48 -4.23
CA ALA A 403 -5.67 18.48 -3.15
C ALA A 403 -7.02 19.01 -3.65
N GLY A 404 -7.03 20.12 -4.39
CA GLY A 404 -8.22 20.70 -5.00
C GLY A 404 -8.95 19.72 -5.91
N GLU A 405 -8.22 19.06 -6.82
CA GLU A 405 -8.83 18.05 -7.71
C GLU A 405 -9.40 16.87 -6.90
N THR A 406 -8.70 16.38 -5.88
CA THR A 406 -9.19 15.32 -5.00
C THR A 406 -10.47 15.75 -4.26
N MET A 407 -10.51 16.97 -3.75
CA MET A 407 -11.69 17.54 -3.08
C MET A 407 -12.86 17.72 -4.04
N LYS A 408 -12.61 18.08 -5.30
CA LYS A 408 -13.65 18.13 -6.35
C LYS A 408 -14.28 16.75 -6.59
N ARG A 409 -13.46 15.69 -6.65
CA ARG A 409 -13.95 14.30 -6.76
C ARG A 409 -14.73 13.87 -5.52
N LEU A 410 -14.27 14.26 -4.33
CA LEU A 410 -14.99 14.03 -3.08
C LEU A 410 -16.37 14.70 -3.08
N ALA A 411 -16.47 15.97 -3.49
CA ALA A 411 -17.75 16.67 -3.66
C ALA A 411 -18.66 16.00 -4.70
N SER A 412 -18.11 15.48 -5.80
CA SER A 412 -18.87 14.75 -6.82
C SER A 412 -19.52 13.46 -6.27
N VAL A 413 -18.81 12.74 -5.41
CA VAL A 413 -19.31 11.52 -4.74
C VAL A 413 -20.27 11.86 -3.60
N TRP A 414 -20.01 12.93 -2.85
CA TRP A 414 -20.86 13.34 -1.73
C TRP A 414 -22.16 14.03 -2.17
N GLY A 415 -22.12 14.80 -3.26
CA GLY A 415 -23.26 15.57 -3.78
C GLY A 415 -23.44 16.97 -3.18
N ALA A 416 -22.54 17.41 -2.29
CA ALA A 416 -22.54 18.75 -1.70
C ALA A 416 -21.11 19.29 -1.54
N PRO A 417 -20.93 20.60 -1.26
CA PRO A 417 -19.60 21.18 -1.05
C PRO A 417 -18.81 20.50 0.08
N VAL A 418 -17.49 20.53 -0.08
CA VAL A 418 -16.54 19.95 0.87
C VAL A 418 -15.45 20.97 1.19
N HIS A 419 -15.08 21.02 2.47
CA HIS A 419 -14.11 21.96 3.01
C HIS A 419 -12.92 21.19 3.55
N LEU A 420 -11.70 21.60 3.19
CA LEU A 420 -10.47 21.07 3.77
C LEU A 420 -9.73 22.20 4.47
N ALA A 421 -9.68 22.13 5.79
CA ALA A 421 -8.80 22.96 6.59
C ALA A 421 -7.37 22.39 6.52
N THR A 422 -6.41 23.21 6.10
CA THR A 422 -4.98 22.87 6.01
C THR A 422 -4.12 24.09 6.36
N ARG A 423 -2.80 23.92 6.28
CA ARG A 423 -1.82 25.01 6.35
C ARG A 423 -0.91 24.96 5.12
N VAL A 424 -0.40 26.12 4.72
CA VAL A 424 0.63 26.29 3.70
C VAL A 424 1.59 27.37 4.20
N ASP A 425 2.89 27.10 4.20
CA ASP A 425 3.90 27.97 4.80
C ASP A 425 3.52 28.38 6.25
N ASP A 426 2.99 27.42 7.02
CA ASP A 426 2.43 27.56 8.38
C ASP A 426 1.19 28.48 8.53
N GLU A 427 0.73 29.09 7.45
CA GLU A 427 -0.46 29.95 7.44
C GLU A 427 -1.75 29.12 7.21
N PRO A 428 -2.84 29.38 7.97
CA PRO A 428 -4.11 28.69 7.78
C PRO A 428 -4.68 28.88 6.37
N CYS A 429 -5.16 27.80 5.79
CA CYS A 429 -5.74 27.78 4.45
C CYS A 429 -6.96 26.86 4.43
N THR A 430 -8.04 27.29 3.78
CA THR A 430 -9.22 26.44 3.54
C THR A 430 -9.41 26.23 2.05
N VAL A 431 -9.39 24.96 1.63
CA VAL A 431 -9.78 24.58 0.27
C VAL A 431 -11.26 24.22 0.28
N VAL A 432 -12.06 24.95 -0.50
CA VAL A 432 -13.49 24.69 -0.67
C VAL A 432 -13.71 24.16 -2.08
N ALA A 433 -14.29 22.98 -2.20
CA ALA A 433 -14.57 22.37 -3.49
C ALA A 433 -16.05 22.03 -3.66
N THR A 434 -16.56 22.26 -4.87
CA THR A 434 -17.81 21.70 -5.38
C THR A 434 -17.48 20.67 -6.46
N ALA A 435 -18.49 20.04 -7.05
CA ALA A 435 -18.27 19.11 -8.17
C ALA A 435 -17.64 19.77 -9.40
N ASP A 436 -17.66 21.11 -9.51
CA ASP A 436 -17.20 21.86 -10.67
C ASP A 436 -16.02 22.79 -10.39
N THR A 437 -15.98 23.39 -9.19
CA THR A 437 -15.06 24.48 -8.83
C THR A 437 -14.23 24.16 -7.61
N VAL A 438 -13.03 24.73 -7.55
CA VAL A 438 -12.16 24.73 -6.37
C VAL A 438 -11.80 26.18 -6.05
N ASP A 439 -11.99 26.57 -4.80
CA ASP A 439 -11.64 27.87 -4.26
C ASP A 439 -10.68 27.68 -3.08
N VAL A 440 -9.58 28.43 -3.06
CA VAL A 440 -8.56 28.37 -2.02
C VAL A 440 -8.58 29.69 -1.27
N ARG A 441 -8.99 29.63 0.00
CA ARG A 441 -9.13 30.80 0.87
C ARG A 441 -8.00 30.83 1.88
N ASN A 442 -7.22 31.91 1.87
CA ASN A 442 -6.17 32.14 2.86
C ASN A 442 -6.76 32.74 4.13
N GLY A 443 -6.32 32.25 5.29
CA GLY A 443 -6.86 32.60 6.58
C GLY A 443 -6.44 33.98 7.08
N THR A 444 -7.15 35.02 6.64
CA THR A 444 -7.53 36.13 7.55
C THR A 444 -9.04 36.24 7.73
N GLU A 445 -9.84 35.45 7.02
CA GLU A 445 -11.30 35.41 7.15
C GLU A 445 -11.74 34.01 7.55
N GLY A 446 -11.70 33.74 8.86
CA GLY A 446 -12.38 32.58 9.43
C GLY A 446 -13.91 32.79 9.46
N PRO A 447 -14.74 31.73 9.43
CA PRO A 447 -16.21 31.85 9.51
C PRO A 447 -16.75 32.28 10.89
N ALA A 448 -15.97 32.96 11.73
CA ALA A 448 -16.24 33.05 13.18
C ALA A 448 -16.59 34.45 13.72
N GLU A 449 -16.87 35.47 12.89
CA GLU A 449 -17.10 36.83 13.42
C GLU A 449 -18.24 37.64 12.76
N GLN A 450 -19.35 37.00 12.37
CA GLN A 450 -20.58 37.74 12.00
C GLN A 450 -21.86 37.32 12.76
N ALA A 451 -21.73 36.61 13.89
CA ALA A 451 -22.87 36.23 14.73
C ALA A 451 -23.03 37.10 16.00
N GLN A 452 -22.43 38.29 16.07
CA GLN A 452 -22.65 39.25 17.16
C GLN A 452 -22.69 40.69 16.64
N ALA A 453 -23.68 41.03 15.81
CA ALA A 453 -24.25 42.39 15.71
C ALA A 453 -25.44 42.42 14.75
N SER A 454 -26.64 42.12 15.25
CA SER A 454 -27.90 42.87 15.04
C SER A 454 -29.07 42.12 15.65
#